data_AF-A0A816HFR2-F1
#
_entry.id   AF-A0A816HFR2-F1
#
_cell.length_a   1.000
_cell.length_b   1.000
_cell.length_c   1.000
_cell.angle_alpha   90.00
_cell.angle_beta   90.00
_cell.angle_gamma   90.00
#
_symmetry.space_group_name_H-M   'P 1'
#
loop_
_entity.id
_entity.type
_entity.pdbx_description
1 polymer ?
#
loop_
_entity_poly.entity_id
_entity_poly.type
_entity_poly.pdbx_seq_one_letter_code
_entity_poly.pdbx_strand_id
1 'polypeptide(L)'
;MAQSIASNNELYTNENNMNLEQVSLIWLDDNIKNAVVQERLRAIINHLINFNDIKDCQEYIEQQSKDHRLVIVVNDYQGKIIIPAIHLLRQISSIYIYCTHKQGNRRWTSKYPKIKAVIIEPNELISRIQDDYRIQRQIDEPLSINMFTTTPGSNKATTGVNGQFVFFQVLIDCLLRMKPSEADKNELISYYINEYLGNKEELNNLREFRQSYSLGKALWWYTRETFFYKTLNAALRTQNIHMIYLFRS
;
A
#
# COMPACT_ATOMS: atom_id res chain seq x y z
N MET A 1 -35.00 -37.88 -6.37
CA MET A 1 -35.81 -36.64 -6.51
C MET A 1 -35.21 -35.63 -5.53
N ALA A 2 -34.73 -34.51 -6.08
CA ALA A 2 -34.28 -33.25 -5.44
C ALA A 2 -33.03 -33.21 -4.53
N GLN A 3 -32.00 -32.54 -5.06
CA GLN A 3 -30.92 -31.81 -4.39
C GLN A 3 -31.46 -30.57 -3.63
N SER A 4 -30.74 -30.07 -2.63
CA SER A 4 -30.11 -28.71 -2.60
C SER A 4 -29.64 -28.39 -1.16
N ILE A 5 -28.35 -28.16 -0.92
CA ILE A 5 -27.60 -26.88 -0.89
C ILE A 5 -27.92 -26.01 0.34
N ALA A 6 -27.00 -25.99 1.30
CA ALA A 6 -26.69 -24.87 2.17
C ALA A 6 -25.17 -24.92 2.40
N SER A 7 -24.39 -24.37 1.46
CA SER A 7 -23.85 -23.00 1.46
C SER A 7 -22.64 -22.87 2.36
N ASN A 8 -21.48 -22.94 1.69
CA ASN A 8 -20.13 -22.78 2.19
C ASN A 8 -19.97 -21.44 2.93
N ASN A 9 -19.73 -21.51 4.23
CA ASN A 9 -18.97 -20.49 4.95
C ASN A 9 -17.51 -20.93 4.93
N GLU A 10 -16.81 -20.65 3.83
CA GLU A 10 -15.36 -20.72 3.82
C GLU A 10 -14.81 -19.46 4.49
N LEU A 11 -14.36 -19.71 5.71
CA LEU A 11 -13.37 -18.93 6.45
C LEU A 11 -12.28 -18.41 5.49
N TYR A 12 -12.27 -17.10 5.25
CA TYR A 12 -11.06 -16.43 4.79
C TYR A 12 -10.08 -16.42 5.97
N THR A 13 -9.35 -17.52 6.11
CA THR A 13 -8.22 -17.64 7.01
C THR A 13 -7.18 -16.60 6.65
N ASN A 14 -6.85 -15.79 7.65
CA ASN A 14 -5.68 -14.94 7.72
C ASN A 14 -4.41 -15.74 7.37
N GLU A 15 -4.00 -15.70 6.11
CA GLU A 15 -2.63 -15.91 5.70
C GLU A 15 -2.15 -14.63 5.06
N ASN A 16 -1.35 -13.87 5.81
CA ASN A 16 -0.41 -12.86 5.31
C ASN A 16 -0.86 -12.06 4.06
N ASN A 17 -1.90 -11.24 4.20
CA ASN A 17 -2.01 -10.02 3.38
C ASN A 17 -0.88 -9.07 3.81
N MET A 18 0.36 -9.39 3.41
CA MET A 18 1.46 -8.44 3.55
C MET A 18 1.15 -7.29 2.60
N ASN A 19 0.51 -6.24 3.10
CA ASN A 19 0.39 -5.00 2.36
C ASN A 19 1.81 -4.52 2.01
N LEU A 20 2.20 -4.70 0.75
CA LEU A 20 3.49 -4.26 0.23
C LEU A 20 3.55 -2.74 0.12
N GLU A 21 2.40 -2.07 0.13
CA GLU A 21 2.28 -0.62 0.16
C GLU A 21 2.32 -0.14 1.61
N GLN A 22 3.17 0.83 1.91
CA GLN A 22 3.22 1.45 3.25
C GLN A 22 2.00 2.34 3.55
N VAL A 23 1.09 2.45 2.58
CA VAL A 23 -0.04 3.37 2.60
C VAL A 23 -1.30 2.57 2.29
N SER A 24 -2.30 2.68 3.16
CA SER A 24 -3.67 2.24 2.86
C SER A 24 -4.56 3.44 2.60
N LEU A 25 -5.50 3.27 1.68
CA LEU A 25 -6.61 4.18 1.48
C LEU A 25 -7.86 3.62 2.13
N ILE A 26 -8.44 4.37 3.06
CA ILE A 26 -9.69 4.04 3.76
C ILE A 26 -10.80 4.89 3.16
N TRP A 27 -11.85 4.25 2.67
CA TRP A 27 -13.07 4.89 2.21
C TRP A 27 -14.21 4.61 3.17
N LEU A 28 -14.61 5.61 3.95
CA LEU A 28 -15.74 5.54 4.86
C LEU A 28 -16.91 6.31 4.26
N ASP A 29 -17.87 5.58 3.71
CA ASP A 29 -19.10 6.14 3.17
C ASP A 29 -20.23 5.10 3.27
N ASP A 30 -21.36 5.51 3.84
CA ASP A 30 -22.57 4.69 3.93
C ASP A 30 -23.26 4.54 2.56
N ASN A 31 -23.02 5.49 1.65
CA ASN A 31 -23.56 5.48 0.30
C ASN A 31 -22.56 4.81 -0.66
N ILE A 32 -22.50 3.49 -0.60
CA ILE A 32 -21.80 2.69 -1.61
C ILE A 32 -22.42 3.01 -2.98
N LYS A 33 -21.66 3.70 -3.86
CA LYS A 33 -21.65 3.54 -5.35
C LYS A 33 -20.92 4.71 -6.04
N ASN A 34 -19.61 4.79 -5.86
CA ASN A 34 -18.75 5.46 -6.84
C ASN A 34 -17.69 4.47 -7.34
N ALA A 35 -18.14 3.37 -7.94
CA ALA A 35 -17.27 2.28 -8.41
C ALA A 35 -16.16 2.79 -9.33
N VAL A 36 -16.45 3.77 -10.17
CA VAL A 36 -15.45 4.40 -11.06
C VAL A 36 -14.37 5.15 -10.28
N VAL A 37 -14.74 5.85 -9.22
CA VAL A 37 -13.81 6.60 -8.37
C VAL A 37 -12.94 5.64 -7.57
N GLN A 38 -13.56 4.60 -7.00
CA GLN A 38 -12.86 3.56 -6.26
C GLN A 38 -11.88 2.79 -7.17
N GLU A 39 -12.27 2.46 -8.40
CA GLU A 39 -11.38 1.81 -9.37
C GLU A 39 -10.16 2.69 -9.69
N ARG A 40 -10.37 4.00 -9.91
CA ARG A 40 -9.27 4.94 -10.16
C ARG A 40 -8.39 5.16 -8.93
N LEU A 41 -8.98 5.22 -7.74
CA LEU A 41 -8.22 5.33 -6.49
C LEU A 41 -7.42 4.06 -6.21
N ARG A 42 -7.96 2.89 -6.54
CA ARG A 42 -7.25 1.61 -6.44
C ARG A 42 -6.07 1.52 -7.40
N ALA A 43 -6.14 2.19 -8.56
CA ALA A 43 -5.01 2.30 -9.46
C ALA A 43 -3.85 3.13 -8.86
N ILE A 44 -4.17 4.15 -8.05
CA ILE A 44 -3.17 5.02 -7.38
C ILE A 44 -2.59 4.32 -6.14
N ILE A 45 -3.46 3.84 -5.24
CA ILE A 45 -3.14 3.12 -4.00
C ILE A 45 -3.88 1.78 -4.06
N ASN A 46 -3.15 0.68 -4.24
CA ASN A 46 -3.74 -0.65 -4.44
C ASN A 46 -4.56 -1.08 -3.22
N HIS A 47 -4.08 -0.76 -2.01
CA HIS A 47 -4.73 -1.17 -0.78
C HIS A 47 -5.85 -0.20 -0.37
N LEU A 48 -6.98 -0.32 -1.07
CA LEU A 48 -8.24 0.38 -0.79
C LEU A 48 -9.17 -0.48 0.06
N ILE A 49 -9.57 0.02 1.23
CA ILE A 49 -10.53 -0.63 2.14
C ILE A 49 -11.76 0.24 2.28
N ASN A 50 -12.93 -0.38 2.16
CA ASN A 50 -14.22 0.29 2.31
C ASN A 50 -14.84 -0.07 3.67
N PHE A 51 -15.35 0.94 4.37
CA PHE A 51 -16.14 0.77 5.57
C PHE A 51 -17.50 1.45 5.41
N ASN A 52 -18.54 0.77 5.88
CA ASN A 52 -19.89 1.33 5.97
C ASN A 52 -20.21 1.79 7.39
N ASP A 53 -19.55 1.19 8.39
CA ASP A 53 -19.73 1.47 9.80
C ASP A 53 -18.53 2.25 10.38
N ILE A 54 -18.84 3.25 11.20
CA ILE A 54 -17.83 4.13 11.81
C ILE A 54 -17.00 3.37 12.85
N LYS A 55 -17.61 2.47 13.63
CA LYS A 55 -16.93 1.73 14.71
C LYS A 55 -15.94 0.74 14.11
N ASP A 56 -16.36 -0.02 13.11
CA ASP A 56 -15.49 -0.97 12.42
C ASP A 56 -14.28 -0.25 11.79
N CYS A 57 -14.54 0.92 11.18
CA CYS A 57 -13.48 1.76 10.63
C CYS A 57 -12.51 2.25 11.71
N GLN A 58 -13.03 2.71 12.85
CA GLN A 58 -12.22 3.22 13.94
C GLN A 58 -11.37 2.10 14.58
N GLU A 59 -11.97 0.95 14.87
CA GLU A 59 -11.28 -0.21 15.42
C GLU A 59 -10.15 -0.67 14.49
N TYR A 60 -10.41 -0.74 13.18
CA TYR A 60 -9.37 -1.06 12.20
C TYR A 60 -8.19 -0.07 12.27
N ILE A 61 -8.47 1.24 12.28
CA ILE A 61 -7.45 2.30 12.33
C ILE A 61 -6.60 2.21 13.60
N GLU A 62 -7.24 1.94 14.74
CA GLU A 62 -6.57 1.85 16.05
C GLU A 62 -5.68 0.60 16.17
N GLN A 63 -6.03 -0.49 15.49
CA GLN A 63 -5.26 -1.73 15.46
C GLN A 63 -4.04 -1.68 14.52
N GLN A 64 -3.98 -0.71 13.59
CA GLN A 64 -2.86 -0.62 12.64
C GLN A 64 -1.55 -0.16 13.31
N SER A 65 -0.43 -0.63 12.77
CA SER A 65 0.91 -0.19 13.18
C SER A 65 1.09 1.33 13.00
N LYS A 66 1.86 1.95 13.89
CA LYS A 66 2.20 3.40 13.82
C LYS A 66 3.09 3.77 12.64
N ASP A 67 3.76 2.77 12.06
CA ASP A 67 4.63 2.95 10.88
C ASP A 67 3.85 2.77 9.57
N HIS A 68 2.62 2.27 9.66
CA HIS A 68 1.71 2.16 8.52
C HIS A 68 0.98 3.48 8.31
N ARG A 69 0.92 3.99 7.08
CA ARG A 69 0.24 5.26 6.78
C ARG A 69 -1.17 5.03 6.29
N LEU A 70 -2.08 5.86 6.77
CA LEU A 70 -3.49 5.81 6.44
C LEU A 70 -3.92 7.13 5.81
N VAL A 71 -4.43 7.03 4.59
CA VAL A 71 -5.16 8.09 3.90
C VAL A 71 -6.65 7.82 4.06
N ILE A 72 -7.40 8.79 4.54
CA ILE A 72 -8.82 8.60 4.83
C ILE A 72 -9.66 9.48 3.91
N VAL A 73 -10.64 8.89 3.25
CA VAL A 73 -11.72 9.58 2.55
C VAL A 73 -13.01 9.32 3.32
N VAL A 74 -13.67 10.39 3.74
CA VAL A 74 -14.90 10.30 4.54
C VAL A 74 -15.90 11.35 4.10
N ASN A 75 -17.20 11.08 4.24
CA ASN A 75 -18.22 12.09 4.02
C ASN A 75 -18.31 13.13 5.18
N ASP A 76 -18.98 14.27 4.95
CA ASP A 76 -19.03 15.36 5.97
C ASP A 76 -19.71 14.93 7.27
N TYR A 77 -20.70 14.05 7.21
CA TYR A 77 -21.46 13.60 8.38
C TYR A 77 -20.62 12.66 9.25
N GLN A 78 -20.13 11.57 8.66
CA GLN A 78 -19.30 10.58 9.36
C GLN A 78 -17.97 11.20 9.79
N GLY A 79 -17.43 12.13 9.00
CA GLY A 79 -16.21 12.86 9.30
C GLY A 79 -16.29 13.64 10.62
N LYS A 80 -17.41 14.30 10.91
CA LYS A 80 -17.61 15.02 12.18
C LYS A 80 -17.58 14.10 13.40
N ILE A 81 -17.93 12.84 13.22
CA ILE A 81 -18.01 11.84 14.29
C ILE A 81 -16.64 11.20 14.50
N ILE A 82 -16.01 10.71 13.42
CA ILE A 82 -14.79 9.90 13.52
C ILE A 82 -13.52 10.74 13.67
N ILE A 83 -13.41 11.89 12.98
CA ILE A 83 -12.17 12.70 12.97
C ILE A 83 -11.74 13.13 14.38
N PRO A 84 -12.63 13.60 15.27
CA PRO A 84 -12.24 13.94 16.64
C PRO A 84 -11.58 12.78 17.41
N ALA A 85 -11.98 11.54 17.14
CA ALA A 85 -11.40 10.37 17.80
C ALA A 85 -10.01 10.01 17.23
N ILE A 86 -9.83 10.15 15.92
CA ILE A 86 -8.67 9.58 15.23
C ILE A 86 -7.59 10.60 14.87
N HIS A 87 -7.89 11.91 14.81
CA HIS A 87 -6.97 12.90 14.20
C HIS A 87 -5.59 12.99 14.86
N LEU A 88 -5.45 12.59 16.12
CA LEU A 88 -4.16 12.59 16.83
C LEU A 88 -3.27 11.39 16.48
N LEU A 89 -3.84 10.32 15.92
CA LEU A 89 -3.12 9.08 15.62
C LEU A 89 -2.03 9.29 14.57
N ARG A 90 -0.79 8.87 14.89
CA ARG A 90 0.38 9.07 14.03
C ARG A 90 0.24 8.38 12.67
N GLN A 91 -0.43 7.23 12.62
CA GLN A 91 -0.66 6.50 11.37
C GLN A 91 -1.47 7.28 10.34
N ILE A 92 -2.26 8.29 10.75
CA ILE A 92 -3.04 9.08 9.80
C ILE A 92 -2.19 10.19 9.19
N SER A 93 -1.94 10.07 7.89
CA SER A 93 -1.16 11.04 7.12
C SER A 93 -2.02 12.18 6.57
N SER A 94 -3.17 11.83 5.97
CA SER A 94 -4.05 12.77 5.28
C SER A 94 -5.51 12.35 5.40
N ILE A 95 -6.39 13.34 5.57
CA ILE A 95 -7.84 13.16 5.57
C ILE A 95 -8.46 14.04 4.49
N TYR A 96 -9.34 13.46 3.68
CA TYR A 96 -10.11 14.12 2.64
C TYR A 96 -11.59 13.98 2.96
N ILE A 97 -12.29 15.11 2.92
CA ILE A 97 -13.74 15.10 3.08
C ILE A 97 -14.37 15.13 1.69
N TYR A 98 -15.07 14.07 1.34
CA TYR A 98 -15.78 13.93 0.07
C TYR A 98 -17.28 14.19 0.27
N CYS A 99 -17.79 15.26 -0.31
CA CYS A 99 -19.18 15.69 -0.12
C CYS A 99 -19.94 15.69 -1.44
N THR A 100 -21.03 14.92 -1.53
CA THR A 100 -21.94 14.96 -2.69
C THR A 100 -22.85 16.21 -2.70
N HIS A 101 -22.93 16.95 -1.60
CA HIS A 101 -23.76 18.16 -1.48
C HIS A 101 -22.99 19.38 -0.94
N LYS A 102 -23.26 20.57 -1.51
CA LYS A 102 -22.58 21.84 -1.22
C LYS A 102 -22.88 22.48 0.14
N GLN A 103 -23.64 21.84 1.03
CA GLN A 103 -24.39 22.53 2.12
C GLN A 103 -23.95 22.14 3.55
N GLY A 104 -22.67 21.86 3.77
CA GLY A 104 -22.12 21.65 5.12
C GLY A 104 -21.33 22.86 5.61
N ASN A 105 -21.55 23.29 6.86
CA ASN A 105 -20.74 24.31 7.52
C ASN A 105 -19.28 23.82 7.67
N ARG A 106 -18.42 24.12 6.69
CA ARG A 106 -17.02 23.64 6.62
C ARG A 106 -16.10 24.19 7.71
N ARG A 107 -16.57 25.05 8.60
CA ARG A 107 -15.74 25.68 9.64
C ARG A 107 -15.11 24.69 10.61
N TRP A 108 -15.70 23.52 10.79
CA TRP A 108 -15.15 22.51 11.69
C TRP A 108 -13.85 21.90 11.15
N THR A 109 -13.65 21.87 9.83
CA THR A 109 -12.51 21.20 9.20
C THR A 109 -11.20 21.95 9.45
N SER A 110 -11.27 23.28 9.54
CA SER A 110 -10.13 24.15 9.87
C SER A 110 -9.53 23.87 11.25
N LYS A 111 -10.24 23.16 12.13
CA LYS A 111 -9.73 22.76 13.45
C LYS A 111 -8.73 21.61 13.39
N TYR A 112 -8.69 20.87 12.29
CA TYR A 112 -7.92 19.63 12.18
C TYR A 112 -6.87 19.75 11.06
N PRO A 113 -5.57 19.88 11.40
CA PRO A 113 -4.52 20.15 10.41
C PRO A 113 -4.27 18.99 9.42
N LYS A 114 -4.72 17.78 9.77
CA LYS A 114 -4.62 16.60 8.89
C LYS A 114 -5.68 16.57 7.79
N ILE A 115 -6.71 17.41 7.88
CA ILE A 115 -7.69 17.55 6.80
C ILE A 115 -7.05 18.38 5.69
N LYS A 116 -6.78 17.72 4.55
CA LYS A 116 -6.09 18.34 3.42
C LYS A 116 -7.03 19.10 2.50
N ALA A 117 -8.25 18.61 2.32
CA ALA A 117 -9.23 19.23 1.45
C ALA A 117 -10.66 18.77 1.73
N VAL A 118 -11.63 19.62 1.34
CA VAL A 118 -13.06 19.29 1.27
C VAL A 118 -13.47 19.38 -0.19
N ILE A 119 -13.80 18.24 -0.77
CA ILE A 119 -13.93 18.04 -2.21
C ILE A 119 -15.34 17.60 -2.54
N ILE A 120 -15.88 18.11 -3.65
CA ILE A 120 -17.20 17.72 -4.16
C ILE A 120 -17.05 16.89 -5.43
N GLU A 121 -16.14 17.31 -6.30
CA GLU A 121 -15.96 16.70 -7.61
C GLU A 121 -15.09 15.43 -7.50
N PRO A 122 -15.55 14.28 -8.02
CA PRO A 122 -14.79 13.04 -7.93
C PRO A 122 -13.41 13.12 -8.60
N ASN A 123 -13.30 13.82 -9.72
CA ASN A 123 -12.03 13.97 -10.44
C ASN A 123 -11.03 14.82 -9.66
N GLU A 124 -11.50 15.84 -8.94
CA GLU A 124 -10.67 16.65 -8.04
C GLU A 124 -10.13 15.79 -6.89
N LEU A 125 -10.95 14.88 -6.35
CA LEU A 125 -10.53 13.95 -5.29
C LEU A 125 -9.39 13.04 -5.76
N ILE A 126 -9.57 12.42 -6.92
CA ILE A 126 -8.59 11.51 -7.52
C ILE A 126 -7.28 12.27 -7.78
N SER A 127 -7.33 13.42 -8.45
CA SER A 127 -6.14 14.22 -8.74
C SER A 127 -5.41 14.64 -7.47
N ARG A 128 -6.15 15.10 -6.46
CA ARG A 128 -5.55 15.58 -5.21
C ARG A 128 -4.86 14.46 -4.44
N ILE A 129 -5.51 13.30 -4.33
CA ILE A 129 -4.91 12.13 -3.69
C ILE A 129 -3.68 11.67 -4.46
N GLN A 130 -3.74 11.65 -5.80
CA GLN A 130 -2.62 11.27 -6.65
C GLN A 130 -1.40 12.18 -6.46
N ASP A 131 -1.61 13.50 -6.47
CA ASP A 131 -0.54 14.48 -6.29
C ASP A 131 0.07 14.39 -4.89
N ASP A 132 -0.76 14.40 -3.85
CA ASP A 132 -0.30 14.32 -2.47
C ASP A 132 0.42 12.98 -2.20
N TYR A 133 -0.07 11.87 -2.76
CA TYR A 133 0.59 10.57 -2.68
C TYR A 133 1.95 10.58 -3.37
N ARG A 134 2.05 11.18 -4.57
CA ARG A 134 3.32 11.29 -5.31
C ARG A 134 4.35 12.14 -4.58
N ILE A 135 3.92 13.23 -3.95
CA ILE A 135 4.78 14.10 -3.14
C ILE A 135 5.21 13.39 -1.86
N GLN A 136 4.27 12.78 -1.13
CA GLN A 136 4.58 12.02 0.09
C GLN A 136 5.55 10.90 -0.21
N ARG A 137 5.36 10.14 -1.30
CA ARG A 137 6.29 9.09 -1.71
C ARG A 137 7.71 9.63 -1.92
N GLN A 138 7.88 10.79 -2.56
CA GLN A 138 9.22 11.38 -2.76
C GLN A 138 9.88 11.87 -1.46
N ILE A 139 9.10 12.38 -0.51
CA ILE A 139 9.62 12.93 0.76
C ILE A 139 9.88 11.82 1.78
N ASP A 140 8.95 10.87 1.85
CA ASP A 140 8.88 9.86 2.89
C ASP A 140 9.51 8.51 2.49
N GLU A 141 9.83 8.30 1.22
CA GLU A 141 10.52 7.12 0.72
C GLU A 141 11.97 7.44 0.26
N PRO A 142 12.84 8.03 1.11
CA PRO A 142 14.24 8.22 0.76
C PRO A 142 14.96 6.87 0.82
N LEU A 143 14.83 6.03 -0.22
CA LEU A 143 15.70 4.88 -0.57
C LEU A 143 16.14 3.96 0.59
N SER A 144 15.44 3.94 1.74
CA SER A 144 15.98 3.38 2.96
C SER A 144 15.76 1.87 2.94
N ILE A 145 16.65 1.15 2.24
CA ILE A 145 16.96 -0.23 2.53
C ILE A 145 17.18 -0.27 4.05
N ASN A 146 16.25 -0.90 4.77
CA ASN A 146 16.36 -0.96 6.21
C ASN A 146 17.36 -2.05 6.54
N MET A 147 18.64 -1.70 6.48
CA MET A 147 19.76 -2.64 6.68
C MET A 147 20.13 -2.79 8.16
N PHE A 148 19.53 -1.96 9.01
CA PHE A 148 19.82 -1.86 10.43
C PHE A 148 18.55 -2.15 11.21
N THR A 149 18.48 -3.26 11.94
CA THR A 149 17.38 -3.45 12.88
C THR A 149 17.46 -2.38 13.96
N THR A 150 16.37 -1.69 14.19
CA THR A 150 16.21 -0.67 15.23
C THR A 150 16.07 -1.27 16.64
N THR A 151 16.22 -2.59 16.80
CA THR A 151 16.16 -3.24 18.12
C THR A 151 17.35 -2.79 18.99
N PRO A 152 17.11 -2.06 20.10
CA PRO A 152 18.18 -1.65 20.99
C PRO A 152 18.82 -2.89 21.61
N GLY A 153 20.08 -3.17 21.26
CA GLY A 153 20.88 -4.23 21.87
C GLY A 153 21.27 -5.42 20.97
N SER A 154 20.73 -5.54 19.76
CA SER A 154 21.07 -6.64 18.82
C SER A 154 22.35 -6.39 18.02
N ASN A 155 22.79 -5.14 17.89
CA ASN A 155 23.91 -4.73 17.02
C ASN A 155 25.27 -4.62 17.73
N LYS A 156 25.55 -5.48 18.72
CA LYS A 156 26.91 -5.61 19.27
C LYS A 156 27.71 -6.64 18.47
N ALA A 157 28.13 -6.27 17.27
CA ALA A 157 29.16 -7.03 16.56
C ALA A 157 30.51 -6.81 17.26
N THR A 158 31.25 -7.89 17.50
CA THR A 158 32.56 -7.90 18.16
C THR A 158 33.69 -7.28 17.32
N THR A 159 33.39 -6.84 16.09
CA THR A 159 34.38 -6.44 15.07
C THR A 159 34.27 -4.97 14.62
N GLY A 160 33.46 -4.13 15.28
CA GLY A 160 33.32 -2.71 14.90
C GLY A 160 32.56 -2.44 13.60
N VAL A 161 32.13 -3.48 12.87
CA VAL A 161 31.28 -3.40 11.68
C VAL A 161 29.92 -4.03 12.00
N ASN A 162 28.82 -3.42 11.56
CA ASN A 162 27.48 -3.94 11.83
C ASN A 162 27.30 -5.34 11.17
N GLY A 163 27.08 -6.39 11.97
CA GLY A 163 26.95 -7.76 11.46
C GLY A 163 25.81 -7.95 10.45
N GLN A 164 24.75 -7.15 10.54
CA GLN A 164 23.62 -7.18 9.60
C GLN A 164 24.01 -6.61 8.24
N PHE A 165 24.87 -5.59 8.21
CA PHE A 165 25.43 -5.07 6.97
C PHE A 165 26.22 -6.14 6.23
N VAL A 166 27.11 -6.83 6.94
CA VAL A 166 27.93 -7.91 6.37
C VAL A 166 27.04 -9.05 5.87
N PHE A 167 26.02 -9.44 6.64
CA PHE A 167 25.06 -10.44 6.21
C PHE A 167 24.33 -10.03 4.93
N PHE A 168 23.85 -8.78 4.83
CA PHE A 168 23.15 -8.29 3.64
C PHE A 168 24.06 -8.23 2.42
N GLN A 169 25.34 -7.84 2.59
CA GLN A 169 26.34 -7.88 1.53
C GLN A 169 26.56 -9.30 1.00
N VAL A 170 26.71 -10.27 1.90
CA VAL A 170 26.86 -11.69 1.52
C VAL A 170 25.60 -12.20 0.82
N LEU A 171 24.41 -11.85 1.30
CA LEU A 171 23.14 -12.20 0.66
C LEU A 171 23.09 -11.68 -0.79
N ILE A 172 23.39 -10.40 -1.01
CA ILE A 172 23.40 -9.81 -2.36
C ILE A 172 24.45 -10.49 -3.24
N ASP A 173 25.66 -10.73 -2.75
CA ASP A 173 26.70 -11.43 -3.52
C ASP A 173 26.28 -12.87 -3.88
N CYS A 174 25.65 -13.60 -2.95
CA CYS A 174 25.09 -14.92 -3.23
C CYS A 174 24.01 -14.86 -4.32
N LEU A 175 23.07 -13.91 -4.21
CA LEU A 175 22.00 -13.73 -5.19
C LEU A 175 22.56 -13.38 -6.58
N LEU A 176 23.54 -12.48 -6.68
CA LEU A 176 24.13 -12.09 -7.97
C LEU A 176 24.87 -13.23 -8.69
N ARG A 177 25.34 -14.24 -7.95
CA ARG A 177 26.03 -15.42 -8.50
C ARG A 177 25.09 -16.55 -8.91
N MET A 178 23.84 -16.52 -8.45
CA MET A 178 22.83 -17.52 -8.81
C MET A 178 22.35 -17.29 -10.23
N LYS A 179 22.10 -18.39 -10.96
CA LYS A 179 21.54 -18.30 -12.31
C LYS A 179 20.06 -17.89 -12.24
N PRO A 180 19.58 -16.98 -13.11
CA PRO A 180 18.17 -16.70 -13.22
C PRO A 180 17.44 -17.96 -13.70
N SER A 181 16.27 -18.20 -13.12
CA SER A 181 15.39 -19.32 -13.47
C SER A 181 14.07 -18.76 -13.96
N GLU A 182 13.60 -19.23 -15.11
CA GLU A 182 12.27 -18.86 -15.61
C GLU A 182 11.14 -19.31 -14.67
N ALA A 183 11.38 -20.33 -13.84
CA ALA A 183 10.42 -20.74 -12.82
C ALA A 183 10.23 -19.63 -11.77
N ASP A 184 11.32 -19.08 -11.23
CA ASP A 184 11.31 -18.00 -10.22
C ASP A 184 10.62 -16.74 -10.79
N LYS A 185 10.85 -16.43 -12.06
CA LYS A 185 10.19 -15.30 -12.74
C LYS A 185 8.68 -15.51 -12.86
N ASN A 186 8.25 -16.73 -13.21
CA ASN A 186 6.81 -17.05 -13.28
C ASN A 186 6.16 -17.04 -11.90
N GLU A 187 6.88 -17.44 -10.87
CA GLU A 187 6.43 -17.36 -9.48
C GLU A 187 6.23 -15.90 -9.05
N LEU A 188 7.22 -15.03 -9.30
CA LEU A 188 7.12 -13.59 -9.04
C LEU A 188 5.88 -12.97 -9.70
N ILE A 189 5.66 -13.30 -10.98
CA ILE A 189 4.52 -12.80 -11.75
C ILE A 189 3.21 -13.32 -11.15
N SER A 190 3.14 -14.61 -10.80
CA SER A 190 1.92 -15.22 -10.25
C SER A 190 1.56 -14.61 -8.90
N TYR A 191 2.56 -14.38 -8.05
CA TYR A 191 2.39 -13.70 -6.77
C TYR A 191 1.78 -12.29 -6.97
N TYR A 192 2.36 -11.47 -7.86
CA TYR A 192 1.83 -10.12 -8.08
C TYR A 192 0.52 -10.06 -8.84
N ILE A 193 0.18 -11.06 -9.67
CA ILE A 193 -1.16 -11.16 -10.26
C ILE A 193 -2.22 -11.27 -9.16
N ASN A 194 -1.95 -12.07 -8.12
CA ASN A 194 -2.86 -12.24 -7.00
C ASN A 194 -2.95 -10.97 -6.14
N GLU A 195 -1.82 -10.31 -5.86
CA GLU A 195 -1.78 -9.07 -5.06
C GLU A 195 -2.50 -7.89 -5.74
N TYR A 196 -2.38 -7.77 -7.07
CA TYR A 196 -2.99 -6.69 -7.85
C TYR A 196 -4.34 -7.07 -8.45
N LEU A 197 -5.01 -8.11 -7.92
CA LEU A 197 -6.37 -8.46 -8.35
C LEU A 197 -7.30 -7.24 -8.22
N GLY A 198 -7.95 -6.88 -9.33
CA GLY A 198 -8.83 -5.71 -9.40
C GLY A 198 -8.13 -4.39 -9.77
N ASN A 199 -6.80 -4.33 -9.82
CA ASN A 199 -6.06 -3.18 -10.33
C ASN A 199 -5.65 -3.41 -11.80
N LYS A 200 -6.52 -2.96 -12.74
CA LYS A 200 -6.32 -3.18 -14.17
C LYS A 200 -5.03 -2.55 -14.72
N GLU A 201 -4.62 -1.41 -14.14
CA GLU A 201 -3.42 -0.69 -14.59
C GLU A 201 -2.16 -1.49 -14.25
N GLU A 202 -2.03 -1.94 -13.00
CA GLU A 202 -0.88 -2.74 -12.59
C GLU A 202 -0.87 -4.13 -13.24
N LEU A 203 -2.03 -4.75 -13.46
CA LEU A 203 -2.14 -5.99 -14.23
C LEU A 203 -1.74 -5.82 -15.70
N ASN A 204 -1.92 -4.62 -16.28
CA ASN A 204 -1.41 -4.32 -17.62
C ASN A 204 0.11 -4.12 -17.60
N ASN A 205 0.65 -3.40 -16.61
CA ASN A 205 2.09 -3.24 -16.43
C ASN A 205 2.79 -4.59 -16.23
N LEU A 206 2.19 -5.51 -15.45
CA LEU A 206 2.68 -6.88 -15.25
C LEU A 206 2.71 -7.69 -16.55
N ARG A 207 1.67 -7.57 -17.38
CA ARG A 207 1.63 -8.23 -18.70
C ARG A 207 2.71 -7.67 -19.63
N GLU A 208 2.88 -6.36 -19.65
CA GLU A 208 3.94 -5.69 -20.42
C GLU A 208 5.33 -6.12 -19.93
N PHE A 209 5.54 -6.17 -18.62
CA PHE A 209 6.78 -6.65 -18.01
C PHE A 209 7.08 -8.10 -18.42
N ARG A 210 6.11 -9.00 -18.29
CA ARG A 210 6.28 -10.41 -18.68
C ARG A 210 6.75 -10.58 -20.13
N GLN A 211 6.24 -9.76 -21.04
CA GLN A 211 6.52 -9.88 -22.48
C GLN A 211 7.77 -9.13 -22.92
N SER A 212 8.11 -8.00 -22.30
CA SER A 212 9.12 -7.07 -22.79
C SER A 212 10.34 -6.89 -21.88
N TYR A 213 10.33 -7.50 -20.69
CA TYR A 213 11.46 -7.46 -19.77
C TYR A 213 12.71 -8.13 -20.36
N SER A 214 13.83 -7.44 -20.19
CA SER A 214 15.17 -7.92 -20.51
C SER A 214 16.16 -7.26 -19.56
N LEU A 215 17.32 -7.89 -19.33
CA LEU A 215 18.34 -7.39 -18.42
C LEU A 215 18.74 -5.92 -18.72
N GLY A 216 18.86 -5.55 -20.00
CA GLY A 216 19.18 -4.18 -20.42
C GLY A 216 18.11 -3.13 -20.11
N LYS A 217 16.88 -3.56 -19.77
CA LYS A 217 15.75 -2.69 -19.40
C LYS A 217 15.47 -2.68 -17.89
N ALA A 218 16.26 -3.37 -17.07
CA ALA A 218 16.01 -3.46 -15.62
C ALA A 218 15.93 -2.07 -14.95
N LEU A 219 16.89 -1.18 -15.25
CA LEU A 219 16.87 0.20 -14.76
C LEU A 219 15.65 0.97 -15.25
N TRP A 220 15.25 0.78 -16.52
CA TRP A 220 14.07 1.43 -17.06
C TRP A 220 12.81 1.04 -16.29
N TRP A 221 12.63 -0.26 -16.02
CA TRP A 221 11.53 -0.76 -15.19
C TRP A 221 11.58 -0.27 -13.75
N TYR A 222 12.77 -0.17 -13.16
CA TYR A 222 12.95 0.38 -11.82
C TYR A 222 12.63 1.87 -11.72
N THR A 223 12.94 2.65 -12.76
CA THR A 223 12.66 4.10 -12.75
C THR A 223 11.22 4.44 -13.15
N ARG A 224 10.48 3.49 -13.72
CA ARG A 224 9.08 3.69 -14.10
C ARG A 224 8.17 3.54 -12.88
N GLU A 225 7.11 4.34 -12.81
CA GLU A 225 6.11 4.27 -11.74
C GLU A 225 5.16 3.07 -11.92
N THR A 226 5.68 1.85 -11.78
CA THR A 226 4.90 0.59 -11.87
C THR A 226 5.08 -0.27 -10.63
N PHE A 227 4.40 -1.43 -10.61
CA PHE A 227 4.60 -2.46 -9.60
C PHE A 227 6.09 -2.72 -9.31
N PHE A 228 6.97 -2.77 -10.32
CA PHE A 228 8.37 -3.19 -10.15
C PHE A 228 9.14 -2.30 -9.17
N TYR A 229 9.03 -0.97 -9.33
CA TYR A 229 9.61 -0.02 -8.39
C TYR A 229 9.00 -0.17 -7.00
N LYS A 230 7.66 -0.21 -6.91
CA LYS A 230 6.91 -0.23 -5.64
C LYS A 230 7.27 -1.46 -4.81
N THR A 231 7.25 -2.63 -5.44
CA THR A 231 7.35 -3.91 -4.74
C THR A 231 8.79 -4.34 -4.47
N LEU A 232 9.75 -3.96 -5.32
CA LEU A 232 11.17 -4.16 -5.03
C LEU A 232 11.60 -3.31 -3.83
N ASN A 233 11.26 -2.03 -3.82
CA ASN A 233 11.58 -1.16 -2.68
C ASN A 233 10.89 -1.63 -1.41
N ALA A 234 9.64 -2.13 -1.52
CA ALA A 234 8.96 -2.73 -0.38
C ALA A 234 9.68 -3.95 0.18
N ALA A 235 10.08 -4.89 -0.68
CA ALA A 235 10.80 -6.10 -0.30
C ALA A 235 12.15 -5.77 0.38
N LEU A 236 12.89 -4.79 -0.15
CA LEU A 236 14.16 -4.34 0.45
C LEU A 236 13.95 -3.68 1.82
N ARG A 237 12.87 -2.92 1.99
CA ARG A 237 12.55 -2.24 3.25
C ARG A 237 12.11 -3.19 4.35
N THR A 238 11.35 -4.22 4.00
CA THR A 238 10.88 -5.25 4.94
C THR A 238 11.86 -6.40 5.10
N GLN A 239 12.99 -6.37 4.38
CA GLN A 239 13.95 -7.48 4.29
C GLN A 239 13.28 -8.81 3.91
N ASN A 240 12.28 -8.78 3.03
CA ASN A 240 11.60 -9.98 2.57
C ASN A 240 12.53 -10.75 1.62
N ILE A 241 13.32 -11.66 2.19
CA ILE A 241 14.36 -12.45 1.48
C ILE A 241 13.74 -13.24 0.33
N HIS A 242 12.54 -13.81 0.51
CA HIS A 242 11.86 -14.56 -0.54
C HIS A 242 11.58 -13.68 -1.77
N MET A 243 11.01 -12.49 -1.55
CA MET A 243 10.74 -11.57 -2.66
C MET A 243 12.03 -11.07 -3.31
N ILE A 244 13.04 -10.71 -2.51
CA ILE A 244 14.35 -10.30 -3.04
C ILE A 244 14.99 -11.42 -3.89
N TYR A 245 14.85 -12.68 -3.47
CA TYR A 245 15.32 -13.84 -4.23
C TYR A 245 14.62 -13.95 -5.59
N LEU A 246 13.30 -13.76 -5.64
CA LEU A 246 12.53 -13.83 -6.88
C LEU A 246 12.89 -12.66 -7.83
N PHE A 247 13.17 -11.47 -7.32
CA PHE A 247 13.62 -10.32 -8.13
C PHE A 247 14.97 -10.50 -8.83
N ARG A 248 15.74 -11.52 -8.44
CA ARG A 248 16.99 -11.88 -9.12
C ARG A 248 16.75 -12.36 -10.57
N SER A 249 15.60 -13.00 -10.81
CA SER A 249 15.29 -13.70 -12.06
C SER A 249 15.07 -12.78 -13.27
#